data_AF-A0A497K687-F1
#
_entry.id   AF-A0A497K687-F1
#
_cell.length_a   1.000
_cell.length_b   1.000
_cell.length_c   1.000
_cell.angle_alpha   90.00
_cell.angle_beta   90.00
_cell.angle_gamma   90.00
#
_symmetry.space_group_name_H-M   'P 1'
#
loop_
_entity.id
_entity.type
_entity.pdbx_description
1 polymer ?
#
loop_
_entity_poly.entity_id
_entity_poly.type
_entity_poly.pdbx_seq_one_letter_code
_entity_poly.pdbx_strand_id
1 'polypeptide(L)'
;MVSILESWEEFEDYARNLKNGAYQIRKTPDGEEIRVATGRYGFIKEFKVKDGKMEDEQLYKHILSFCKYQGFKKVIGEIPSEQFFV
;
A
#
# COMPACT_ATOMS: atom_id res chain seq x y z
N MET A 1 -0.82 -9.84 14.01
CA MET A 1 -0.67 -8.46 14.51
C MET A 1 0.38 -7.79 13.65
N VAL A 2 -0.06 -6.91 12.75
CA VAL A 2 0.79 -6.18 11.83
C VAL A 2 1.00 -4.76 12.35
N SER A 3 2.25 -4.31 12.43
CA SER A 3 2.58 -2.93 12.80
C SER A 3 2.58 -2.05 11.55
N ILE A 4 1.86 -0.93 11.58
CA ILE A 4 1.81 0.01 10.46
C ILE A 4 2.97 0.99 10.56
N LEU A 5 3.76 1.09 9.49
CA LEU A 5 4.87 2.03 9.36
C LEU A 5 4.39 3.29 8.65
N GLU A 6 4.87 4.45 9.12
CA GLU A 6 4.55 5.76 8.51
C GLU A 6 5.40 6.03 7.26
N SER A 7 6.65 5.55 7.26
CA SER A 7 7.58 5.73 6.14
C SER A 7 7.48 4.57 5.15
N TRP A 8 7.25 4.90 3.87
CA TRP A 8 7.33 3.92 2.80
C TRP A 8 8.75 3.34 2.66
N GLU A 9 9.77 4.17 2.87
CA GLU A 9 11.18 3.75 2.71
C GLU A 9 11.55 2.66 3.72
N GLU A 10 11.11 2.81 4.97
CA GLU A 10 11.30 1.79 6.02
C GLU A 10 10.53 0.50 5.71
N PHE A 11 9.29 0.63 5.22
CA PHE A 11 8.50 -0.52 4.79
C PHE A 11 9.16 -1.26 3.62
N GLU A 12 9.63 -0.53 2.61
CA GLU A 12 10.24 -1.08 1.42
C GLU A 12 11.55 -1.82 1.73
N ASP A 13 12.40 -1.25 2.59
CA ASP A 13 13.64 -1.89 3.02
C ASP A 13 13.36 -3.24 3.71
N TYR A 14 12.40 -3.25 4.64
CA TYR A 14 11.94 -4.48 5.29
C TYR A 14 11.37 -5.49 4.28
N ALA A 15 10.50 -5.03 3.39
CA ALA A 15 9.76 -5.87 2.46
C ALA A 15 10.65 -6.44 1.33
N ARG A 16 11.84 -5.87 1.08
CA ARG A 16 12.68 -6.20 -0.07
C ARG A 16 13.02 -7.68 -0.20
N ASN A 17 13.16 -8.38 0.94
CA ASN A 17 13.51 -9.80 1.00
C ASN A 17 12.31 -10.73 1.20
N LEU A 18 11.09 -10.19 1.22
CA LEU A 18 9.86 -10.93 1.46
C LEU A 18 9.08 -11.05 0.15
N LYS A 19 8.80 -12.30 -0.27
CA LYS A 19 8.01 -12.58 -1.47
C LYS A 19 6.51 -12.76 -1.20
N ASN A 20 6.13 -12.79 0.08
CA ASN A 20 4.76 -13.05 0.52
C ASN A 20 4.18 -11.75 1.08
N GLY A 21 3.45 -11.02 0.25
CA GLY A 21 2.74 -9.81 0.65
C GLY A 21 1.44 -9.64 -0.12
N ALA A 22 0.61 -8.73 0.36
CA ALA A 22 -0.63 -8.34 -0.28
C ALA A 22 -0.72 -6.82 -0.36
N TYR A 23 -1.46 -6.32 -1.35
CA TYR A 23 -1.76 -4.90 -1.46
C TYR A 23 -3.19 -4.69 -1.92
N GLN A 24 -3.77 -3.56 -1.55
CA GLN A 24 -5.13 -3.15 -1.92
C GLN A 24 -5.11 -1.69 -2.32
N ILE A 25 -5.92 -1.35 -3.32
CA ILE A 25 -6.18 0.03 -3.72
C ILE A 25 -7.68 0.26 -3.52
N ARG A 26 -8.04 1.30 -2.79
CA ARG A 26 -9.44 1.68 -2.55
C ARG A 26 -9.67 3.09 -3.04
N LYS A 27 -10.83 3.33 -3.65
CA LYS A 27 -11.27 4.69 -3.96
C LYS A 27 -11.77 5.35 -2.69
N THR A 28 -11.37 6.59 -2.48
CA THR A 28 -11.93 7.46 -1.43
C THR A 28 -12.64 8.63 -2.11
N PRO A 29 -13.49 9.40 -1.39
CA PRO A 29 -14.12 10.59 -1.95
C PRO A 29 -13.12 11.60 -2.52
N ASP A 30 -11.94 11.67 -1.91
CA ASP A 30 -10.91 12.67 -2.23
C ASP A 30 -9.74 12.10 -3.04
N GLY A 31 -9.74 10.81 -3.40
CA GLY A 31 -8.64 10.19 -4.13
C GLY A 31 -8.58 8.68 -4.01
N GLU A 32 -7.39 8.14 -3.72
CA GLU A 32 -7.17 6.70 -3.56
C GLU A 32 -6.33 6.38 -2.33
N GLU A 33 -6.65 5.29 -1.64
CA GLU A 33 -5.88 4.74 -0.55
C GLU A 33 -5.15 3.47 -1.01
N ILE A 34 -3.83 3.41 -0.79
CA ILE A 34 -3.06 2.17 -0.94
C ILE A 34 -2.79 1.58 0.44
N ARG A 35 -3.03 0.28 0.55
CA ARG A 35 -2.60 -0.55 1.68
C ARG A 35 -1.64 -1.62 1.19
N VAL A 36 -0.58 -1.88 1.94
CA VAL A 36 0.40 -2.93 1.64
C VAL A 36 0.74 -3.64 2.95
N ALA A 37 0.77 -4.97 2.94
CA ALA A 37 1.14 -5.76 4.12
C ALA A 37 2.05 -6.93 3.73
N THR A 38 3.09 -7.16 4.54
CA THR A 38 3.95 -8.33 4.43
C THR A 38 4.60 -8.64 5.77
N GLY A 39 4.74 -9.92 6.10
CA GLY A 39 5.35 -10.36 7.35
C GLY A 39 4.66 -9.73 8.57
N ARG A 40 5.38 -8.89 9.30
CA ARG A 40 4.90 -8.23 10.53
C ARG A 40 4.57 -6.75 10.33
N TYR A 41 4.79 -6.20 9.14
CA TYR A 41 4.61 -4.78 8.88
C TYR A 41 3.60 -4.50 7.77
N GLY A 42 2.98 -3.33 7.89
CA GLY A 42 2.03 -2.80 6.94
C GLY A 42 2.36 -1.35 6.63
N PHE A 43 1.82 -0.87 5.52
CA PHE A 43 1.86 0.52 5.10
C PHE A 43 0.48 0.90 4.61
N ILE A 44 0.03 2.10 4.96
CA ILE A 44 -1.23 2.68 4.48
C ILE A 44 -1.00 4.16 4.17
N LYS A 45 -1.45 4.60 3.00
CA LYS A 45 -1.42 6.01 2.63
C LYS A 45 -2.58 6.37 1.72
N GLU A 46 -3.19 7.51 1.98
CA GLU A 46 -4.16 8.16 1.10
C GLU A 46 -3.44 9.14 0.17
N PHE A 47 -3.77 9.08 -1.11
CA PHE A 47 -3.28 9.93 -2.19
C PHE A 47 -4.46 10.76 -2.70
N LYS A 48 -4.47 12.04 -2.36
CA LYS A 48 -5.56 12.94 -2.75
C LYS A 48 -5.44 13.33 -4.21
N VAL A 49 -6.59 13.50 -4.87
CA VAL A 49 -6.69 14.00 -6.23
C VAL A 49 -7.31 15.39 -6.19
N LYS A 50 -6.53 16.39 -6.61
CA LYS A 50 -6.98 17.78 -6.71
C LYS A 50 -6.70 18.30 -8.11
N ASP A 51 -7.70 18.95 -8.71
CA ASP A 51 -7.61 19.52 -10.07
C ASP A 51 -7.12 18.50 -11.12
N GLY A 52 -7.56 17.24 -10.97
CA GLY A 52 -7.19 16.14 -11.85
C GLY A 52 -5.76 15.60 -11.66
N LYS A 53 -5.02 16.06 -10.63
CA LYS A 53 -3.67 15.61 -10.30
C LYS A 53 -3.65 14.89 -8.95
N MET A 54 -3.01 13.74 -8.91
CA MET A 54 -2.77 12.99 -7.69
C MET A 54 -1.56 13.56 -6.95
N GLU A 55 -1.71 13.84 -5.66
CA GLU A 55 -0.59 14.15 -4.76
C GLU A 55 0.38 12.97 -4.71
N ASP A 56 1.68 13.24 -4.64
CA ASP A 56 2.72 12.20 -4.56
C ASP A 56 2.59 11.09 -5.61
N GLU A 57 2.17 11.43 -6.84
CA GLU A 57 1.94 10.46 -7.93
C GLU A 57 3.19 9.57 -8.18
N GLN A 58 4.40 10.12 -7.96
CA GLN A 58 5.64 9.36 -8.07
C GLN A 58 5.73 8.24 -7.03
N LEU A 59 5.43 8.55 -5.76
CA LEU A 59 5.40 7.56 -4.68
C LEU A 59 4.30 6.52 -4.92
N TYR A 60 3.12 6.96 -5.34
CA TYR A 60 2.02 6.06 -5.70
C TYR A 60 2.47 5.04 -6.77
N LYS A 61 3.06 5.51 -7.88
CA LYS A 61 3.58 4.65 -8.95
C LYS A 61 4.71 3.74 -8.46
N HIS A 62 5.56 4.24 -7.58
CA HIS A 62 6.66 3.48 -6.99
C HIS A 62 6.14 2.31 -6.15
N ILE A 63 5.19 2.55 -5.23
CA ILE A 63 4.56 1.51 -4.42
C ILE A 63 3.93 0.42 -5.28
N LEU A 64 3.18 0.82 -6.32
CA LEU A 64 2.55 -0.15 -7.22
C LEU A 64 3.56 -0.98 -8.00
N SER A 65 4.64 -0.34 -8.45
CA SER A 65 5.71 -1.03 -9.18
C SER A 65 6.45 -2.00 -8.28
N PHE A 66 6.74 -1.61 -7.04
CA PHE A 66 7.34 -2.46 -6.03
C PHE A 66 6.46 -3.68 -5.73
N CYS A 67 5.16 -3.48 -5.45
CA CYS A 67 4.23 -4.58 -5.15
C CYS A 67 4.15 -5.59 -6.32
N LYS A 68 4.12 -5.09 -7.56
CA LYS A 68 4.12 -5.94 -8.76
C LYS A 68 5.44 -6.70 -8.91
N TYR A 69 6.58 -6.03 -8.72
CA TYR A 69 7.91 -6.62 -8.83
C TYR A 69 8.13 -7.71 -7.78
N GLN A 70 7.67 -7.49 -6.53
CA GLN A 70 7.75 -8.48 -5.45
C GLN A 70 6.76 -9.64 -5.60
N GLY A 71 5.81 -9.53 -6.53
CA GLY A 71 4.76 -10.55 -6.71
C GLY A 71 3.68 -10.54 -5.62
N PHE A 72 3.49 -9.41 -4.94
CA PHE A 72 2.45 -9.25 -3.92
C PHE A 72 1.06 -9.44 -4.53
N LYS A 73 0.16 -10.05 -3.76
CA LYS A 73 -1.19 -10.36 -4.23
C LYS A 73 -2.08 -9.12 -4.12
N LYS A 74 -2.67 -8.71 -5.24
CA LYS A 74 -3.68 -7.64 -5.24
C LYS A 74 -4.99 -8.16 -4.67
N VAL A 75 -5.45 -7.55 -3.58
CA VAL A 75 -6.79 -7.79 -3.03
C VAL A 75 -7.79 -6.94 -3.80
N ILE A 76 -8.80 -7.58 -4.39
CA ILE A 76 -9.81 -6.92 -5.25
C ILE A 76 -11.06 -6.52 -4.45
N GLY A 77 -11.39 -7.25 -3.38
CA GLY A 77 -12.52 -6.90 -2.51
C GLY A 77 -12.20 -5.70 -1.62
N GLU A 78 -13.22 -4.94 -1.23
CA GLU A 78 -13.10 -3.87 -0.24
C GLU A 78 -13.20 -4.42 1.19
N ILE A 79 -12.05 -4.80 1.75
CA ILE A 79 -11.96 -5.20 3.15
C ILE A 79 -11.60 -4.02 4.08
N PRO A 80 -12.14 -3.96 5.31
CA PRO A 80 -11.71 -3.02 6.34
C PRO A 80 -10.21 -3.13 6.65
N SER A 81 -9.59 -2.03 7.09
CA SER A 81 -8.15 -1.99 7.41
C SER A 81 -7.77 -3.02 8.47
N GLU A 82 -8.58 -3.15 9.51
CA GLU A 82 -8.41 -4.13 10.59
C GLU A 82 -8.35 -5.57 10.08
N GLN A 83 -9.09 -5.89 9.01
CA GLN A 83 -9.08 -7.22 8.39
C GLN A 83 -7.92 -7.39 7.40
N PHE A 84 -7.45 -6.29 6.81
CA PHE A 84 -6.31 -6.31 5.90
C PHE A 84 -4.98 -6.53 6.66
N PHE A 85 -4.86 -6.03 7.89
CA PHE A 85 -3.63 -6.03 8.69
C PHE A 85 -3.60 -7.05 9.85
N VAL A 86 -4.26 -8.20 9.68
CA VAL A 86 -4.34 -9.29 10.70
C VAL A 86 -3.01 -9.99 10.89
#